data_AF-A0A9D1TTU9-F1
#
_entry.id   AF-A0A9D1TTU9-F1
#
_cell.length_a   1.000
_cell.length_b   1.000
_cell.length_c   1.000
_cell.angle_alpha   90.00
_cell.angle_beta   90.00
_cell.angle_gamma   90.00
#
_symmetry.space_group_name_H-M   'P 1'
#
loop_
_entity.id
_entity.type
_entity.pdbx_description
1 polymer ?
#
loop_
_entity_poly.entity_id
_entity_poly.type
_entity_poly.pdbx_seq_one_letter_code
_entity_poly.pdbx_strand_id
1 'polypeptide(L)'
;MIKRKREKTALTVIIALLVCVGIMGGCSGGQGRKQNTAVIYDPNGGIYRSCVLPFTHYYEVPEGTTRLIYSPTSLSNQEVTRAGYDFEGWYTGSKQNDEVVFDREWNFETDTITSAGVTLYARWKKQGTYTYSICYTDETTGEVVVLGQYSVAAGDRFTDDYNNYADTRTGYTAIPGFYDEEGNPWDSSFQMPETEEGVGDVKIFVKYIEGVYAMVGNASQLNTAIRQNRNIYLTADIDFKGDTFGGFGSNGMFTRTLMGNGFTIKNFVFETYFVNTDEDINDRDSYRMSLFGNTRGAVIENVNFSGVTFVIDAGKRTIQAVIVSPISIKAEDSVFRNITFEGSYTIRVLPGDMTEESESFVIVSGANAYYMKMDDACVTENVNCTFVKNVEENE
;
A
#
# COMPACT_ATOMS: atom_id res chain seq x y z
N MET A 1 43.87 33.63 -10.70
CA MET A 1 44.47 32.42 -11.26
C MET A 1 43.42 31.62 -12.03
N ILE A 2 43.61 31.55 -13.36
CA ILE A 2 43.23 30.48 -14.30
C ILE A 2 41.74 30.05 -14.33
N LYS A 3 40.94 30.76 -15.13
CA LYS A 3 39.74 30.21 -15.79
C LYS A 3 40.20 29.38 -17.00
N ARG A 4 40.01 28.05 -16.97
CA ARG A 4 40.25 27.18 -18.13
C ARG A 4 39.11 27.32 -19.15
N LYS A 5 39.47 27.87 -20.31
CA LYS A 5 38.66 28.02 -21.52
C LYS A 5 38.47 26.61 -22.13
N ARG A 6 37.24 26.08 -22.14
CA ARG A 6 36.89 24.91 -22.96
C ARG A 6 36.47 25.44 -24.33
N GLU A 7 37.31 25.19 -25.32
CA GLU A 7 37.05 25.47 -26.72
C GLU A 7 35.85 24.63 -27.18
N LYS A 8 34.77 25.32 -27.57
CA LYS A 8 33.65 24.70 -28.30
C LYS A 8 33.99 24.82 -29.77
N THR A 9 34.35 23.71 -30.39
CA THR A 9 34.50 23.56 -31.83
C THR A 9 33.15 23.90 -32.47
N ALA A 10 33.09 25.02 -33.18
CA ALA A 10 31.92 25.41 -33.95
C ALA A 10 31.77 24.44 -35.12
N LEU A 11 30.72 23.61 -35.09
CA LEU A 11 30.32 22.78 -36.22
C LEU A 11 29.46 23.65 -37.14
N THR A 12 30.02 24.03 -38.28
CA THR A 12 29.37 24.83 -39.31
C THR A 12 28.19 24.04 -39.91
N VAL A 13 26.96 24.53 -39.68
CA VAL A 13 25.75 24.02 -40.33
C VAL A 13 25.71 24.57 -41.76
N ILE A 14 25.86 23.70 -42.76
CA ILE A 14 25.62 24.04 -44.16
C ILE A 14 24.14 23.79 -44.44
N ILE A 15 23.36 24.87 -44.51
CA ILE A 15 21.95 24.85 -44.94
C ILE A 15 21.94 24.80 -46.47
N ALA A 16 21.57 23.65 -47.05
CA ALA A 16 21.27 23.55 -48.47
C ALA A 16 19.78 23.85 -48.70
N LEU A 17 19.49 25.11 -49.04
CA LEU A 17 18.20 25.56 -49.55
C LEU A 17 18.02 25.02 -50.98
N LEU A 18 17.10 24.06 -51.16
CA LEU A 18 16.69 23.56 -52.48
C LEU A 18 15.73 24.57 -53.12
N VAL A 19 16.29 25.51 -53.88
CA VAL A 19 15.55 26.41 -54.77
C VAL A 19 15.21 25.65 -56.05
N CYS A 20 13.92 25.36 -56.25
CA CYS A 20 13.39 24.94 -57.54
C CYS A 20 13.38 26.13 -58.51
N VAL A 21 14.47 26.33 -59.26
CA VAL A 21 14.47 27.24 -60.41
C VAL A 21 13.97 26.48 -61.64
N GLY A 22 12.75 26.81 -62.07
CA GLY A 22 12.25 26.42 -63.38
C GLY A 22 13.06 27.12 -64.47
N ILE A 23 13.63 26.35 -65.40
CA ILE A 23 14.21 26.87 -66.64
C ILE A 23 13.26 26.48 -67.78
N MET A 24 12.56 27.48 -68.30
CA MET A 24 12.01 27.45 -69.65
C MET A 24 13.14 27.54 -70.66
N GLY A 25 13.11 26.66 -71.67
CA GLY A 25 13.99 26.71 -72.84
C GLY A 25 13.59 25.61 -73.82
N GLY A 26 13.01 25.99 -74.95
CA GLY A 26 12.46 25.08 -75.95
C GLY A 26 13.47 24.52 -76.96
N CYS A 27 12.92 23.59 -77.76
CA CYS A 27 13.33 23.06 -79.07
C CYS A 27 14.01 21.67 -79.16
N SER A 28 13.15 20.76 -79.65
CA SER A 28 13.33 19.65 -80.61
C SER A 28 14.14 18.40 -80.25
N GLY A 29 13.39 17.29 -80.09
CA GLY A 29 13.75 15.97 -80.63
C GLY A 29 14.30 14.95 -79.63
N GLY A 30 13.51 13.90 -79.36
CA GLY A 30 14.03 12.57 -79.02
C GLY A 30 14.03 12.18 -77.55
N GLN A 31 13.25 11.13 -77.26
CA GLN A 31 13.20 10.30 -76.04
C GLN A 31 12.67 10.98 -74.77
N GLY A 32 11.49 10.53 -74.32
CA GLY A 32 10.93 10.85 -73.02
C GLY A 32 11.97 10.63 -71.92
N ARG A 33 12.33 11.71 -71.24
CA ARG A 33 13.30 11.73 -70.14
C ARG A 33 12.82 10.71 -69.09
N LYS A 34 13.58 9.63 -68.87
CA LYS A 34 13.30 8.64 -67.82
C LYS A 34 13.16 9.36 -66.48
N GLN A 35 11.93 9.56 -66.01
CA GLN A 35 11.70 10.19 -64.72
C GLN A 35 11.84 9.13 -63.64
N ASN A 36 12.98 9.12 -62.98
CA ASN A 36 13.19 8.34 -61.78
C ASN A 36 12.41 9.00 -60.64
N THR A 37 11.42 8.27 -60.12
CA THR A 37 10.58 8.71 -59.00
C THR A 37 11.33 8.49 -57.69
N ALA A 38 11.41 9.53 -56.85
CA ALA A 38 12.10 9.48 -55.57
C ALA A 38 11.19 8.90 -54.47
N VAL A 39 11.73 7.95 -53.70
CA VAL A 39 11.16 7.47 -52.45
C VAL A 39 12.14 7.81 -51.35
N ILE A 40 11.70 8.62 -50.40
CA ILE A 40 12.52 9.09 -49.28
C ILE A 40 12.14 8.28 -48.04
N TYR A 41 13.13 7.71 -47.38
CA TYR A 41 12.98 7.05 -46.08
C TYR A 41 13.71 7.91 -45.04
N ASP A 42 12.96 8.50 -44.12
CA ASP A 42 13.50 9.24 -42.97
C ASP A 42 13.56 8.31 -41.75
N PRO A 43 14.76 7.94 -41.25
CA PRO A 43 14.92 7.16 -40.03
C PRO A 43 14.30 7.81 -38.78
N ASN A 44 13.94 9.10 -38.84
CA ASN A 44 13.20 9.81 -37.81
C ASN A 44 13.79 9.63 -36.40
N GLY A 45 15.06 9.99 -36.26
CA GLY A 45 15.84 9.81 -35.02
C GLY A 45 16.47 8.42 -34.85
N GLY A 46 16.22 7.48 -35.77
CA GLY A 46 16.92 6.21 -35.86
C GLY A 46 18.21 6.26 -36.69
N ILE A 47 18.87 5.10 -36.77
CA ILE A 47 20.11 4.86 -37.50
C ILE A 47 19.86 3.75 -38.52
N TYR A 48 20.16 4.02 -39.78
CA TYR A 48 20.15 3.05 -40.86
C TYR A 48 21.51 3.08 -41.58
N ARG A 49 22.20 1.93 -41.71
CA ARG A 49 23.53 1.85 -42.33
C ARG A 49 24.54 2.87 -41.77
N SER A 50 24.53 3.07 -40.45
CA SER A 50 25.35 4.10 -39.75
C SER A 50 25.03 5.55 -40.13
N CYS A 51 23.86 5.82 -40.71
CA CYS A 51 23.38 7.15 -41.08
C CYS A 51 22.10 7.51 -40.32
N VAL A 52 21.99 8.76 -39.89
CA VAL A 52 20.82 9.33 -39.19
C VAL A 52 19.96 10.22 -40.09
N LEU A 53 20.43 10.50 -41.31
CA LEU A 53 19.74 11.38 -42.26
C LEU A 53 18.78 10.57 -43.15
N PRO A 54 17.72 11.21 -43.68
CA PRO A 54 16.89 10.60 -44.70
C PRO A 54 17.71 10.14 -45.91
N PHE A 55 17.33 9.00 -46.50
CA PHE A 55 17.95 8.48 -47.70
C PHE A 55 16.91 8.23 -48.79
N THR A 56 17.34 8.34 -50.05
CA THR A 56 16.45 8.25 -51.21
C THR A 56 16.75 7.00 -52.03
N HIS A 57 15.72 6.26 -52.39
CA HIS A 57 15.78 5.22 -53.41
C HIS A 57 14.94 5.64 -54.62
N TYR A 58 15.46 5.39 -55.82
CA TYR A 58 14.81 5.80 -57.06
C TYR A 58 14.16 4.62 -57.77
N TYR A 59 12.90 4.79 -58.17
CA TYR A 59 12.16 3.80 -58.94
C TYR A 59 11.79 4.35 -60.32
N GLU A 60 11.90 3.52 -61.36
CA GLU A 60 11.32 3.84 -62.66
C GLU A 60 9.80 3.59 -62.58
N VAL A 61 9.01 4.68 -62.64
CA VAL A 61 7.54 4.66 -62.61
C VAL A 61 7.03 5.48 -63.81
N PRO A 62 6.52 4.83 -64.87
CA PRO A 62 5.91 5.55 -65.99
C PRO A 62 4.73 6.42 -65.57
N GLU A 63 4.55 7.56 -66.24
CA GLU A 63 3.45 8.47 -65.98
C GLU A 63 2.09 7.77 -66.16
N GLY A 64 1.18 7.96 -65.21
CA GLY A 64 -0.13 7.29 -65.19
C GLY A 64 -0.11 5.83 -64.70
N THR A 65 1.03 5.30 -64.24
CA THR A 65 1.15 3.96 -63.65
C THR A 65 1.50 4.00 -62.17
N THR A 66 1.39 2.87 -61.49
CA THR A 66 1.82 2.70 -60.10
C THR A 66 2.82 1.56 -59.96
N ARG A 67 3.59 1.56 -58.86
CA ARG A 67 4.61 0.53 -58.60
C ARG A 67 4.75 0.22 -57.11
N LEU A 68 4.91 -1.06 -56.76
CA LEU A 68 5.34 -1.48 -55.42
C LEU A 68 6.79 -1.03 -55.16
N ILE A 69 7.07 -0.70 -53.91
CA ILE A 69 8.42 -0.33 -53.44
C ILE A 69 8.89 -1.34 -52.40
N TYR A 70 10.20 -1.41 -52.19
CA TYR A 70 10.79 -2.33 -51.22
C TYR A 70 10.98 -1.64 -49.87
N SER A 71 10.91 -2.39 -48.79
CA SER A 71 11.34 -1.88 -47.49
C SER A 71 12.85 -1.61 -47.48
N PRO A 72 13.35 -0.69 -46.65
CA PRO A 72 14.78 -0.50 -46.45
C PRO A 72 15.52 -1.80 -46.10
N THR A 73 14.93 -2.66 -45.26
CA THR A 73 15.52 -3.95 -44.92
C THR A 73 15.65 -4.84 -46.16
N SER A 74 14.64 -4.90 -47.01
CA SER A 74 14.67 -5.70 -48.25
C SER A 74 15.67 -5.18 -49.29
N LEU A 75 15.92 -3.87 -49.33
CA LEU A 75 16.88 -3.25 -50.26
C LEU A 75 18.35 -3.60 -49.91
N SER A 76 18.60 -4.03 -48.69
CA SER A 76 19.88 -3.75 -48.04
C SER A 76 20.35 -4.80 -47.05
N ASN A 77 19.44 -5.69 -46.61
CA ASN A 77 19.61 -6.67 -45.55
C ASN A 77 20.07 -6.07 -44.20
N GLN A 78 19.75 -4.80 -43.94
CA GLN A 78 20.00 -4.15 -42.66
C GLN A 78 18.72 -3.48 -42.15
N GLU A 79 18.47 -3.63 -40.86
CA GLU A 79 17.35 -2.99 -40.19
C GLU A 79 17.71 -1.56 -39.76
N VAL A 80 16.68 -0.74 -39.59
CA VAL A 80 16.80 0.54 -38.92
C VAL A 80 16.77 0.30 -37.40
N THR A 81 17.59 1.00 -36.64
CA THR A 81 17.66 0.83 -35.18
C THR A 81 17.65 2.17 -34.46
N ARG A 82 17.14 2.21 -33.23
CA ARG A 82 17.21 3.39 -32.37
C ARG A 82 17.40 2.91 -30.93
N ALA A 83 18.48 3.33 -30.28
CA ALA A 83 18.81 2.84 -28.94
C ALA A 83 17.71 3.19 -27.92
N GLY A 84 17.20 2.18 -27.21
CA GLY A 84 16.10 2.33 -26.25
C GLY A 84 14.72 2.48 -26.88
N TYR A 85 14.54 2.10 -28.15
CA TYR A 85 13.25 2.10 -28.84
C TYR A 85 13.08 0.85 -29.71
N ASP A 86 11.87 0.34 -29.78
CA ASP A 86 11.42 -0.70 -30.71
C ASP A 86 10.89 -0.06 -32.00
N PHE A 87 11.19 -0.68 -33.14
CA PHE A 87 10.76 -0.21 -34.46
C PHE A 87 9.32 -0.66 -34.75
N GLU A 88 8.39 0.28 -34.93
CA GLU A 88 6.97 -0.02 -35.17
C GLU A 88 6.60 -0.11 -36.65
N GLY A 89 7.47 0.35 -37.55
CA GLY A 89 7.22 0.32 -39.00
C GLY A 89 7.47 1.65 -39.70
N TRP A 90 7.13 1.69 -40.98
CA TRP A 90 7.25 2.88 -41.83
C TRP A 90 5.88 3.49 -42.07
N TYR A 91 5.77 4.80 -41.91
CA TYR A 91 4.49 5.52 -41.96
C TYR A 91 4.54 6.67 -42.94
N THR A 92 3.42 6.97 -43.59
CA THR A 92 3.21 8.27 -44.23
C THR A 92 3.08 9.35 -43.16
N GLY A 93 3.40 10.58 -43.50
CA GLY A 93 3.27 11.70 -42.57
C GLY A 93 3.75 13.02 -43.16
N SER A 94 3.64 14.06 -42.36
CA SER A 94 4.15 15.39 -42.68
C SER A 94 5.06 15.88 -41.57
N LYS A 95 6.18 16.49 -41.95
CA LYS A 95 7.14 17.05 -40.98
C LYS A 95 6.79 18.52 -40.71
N GLN A 96 6.54 18.86 -39.46
CA GLN A 96 6.22 20.20 -38.99
C GLN A 96 7.18 20.55 -37.83
N ASN A 97 7.99 21.60 -37.96
CA ASN A 97 8.93 22.04 -36.92
C ASN A 97 9.81 20.91 -36.34
N ASP A 98 10.38 20.07 -37.22
CA ASP A 98 11.18 18.89 -36.89
C ASP A 98 10.45 17.70 -36.24
N GLU A 99 9.15 17.80 -35.97
CA GLU A 99 8.31 16.67 -35.56
C GLU A 99 7.54 16.07 -36.75
N VAL A 100 7.33 14.76 -36.74
CA VAL A 100 6.55 14.06 -37.75
C VAL A 100 5.15 13.83 -37.22
N VAL A 101 4.16 14.38 -37.92
CA VAL A 101 2.75 14.01 -37.74
C VAL A 101 2.48 12.79 -38.62
N PHE A 102 2.38 11.62 -38.00
CA PHE A 102 2.09 10.36 -38.68
C PHE A 102 0.64 10.30 -39.17
N ASP A 103 0.44 9.71 -40.34
CA ASP A 103 -0.87 9.55 -40.98
C ASP A 103 -1.29 8.06 -40.98
N ARG A 104 -0.70 7.24 -41.85
CA ARG A 104 -0.95 5.78 -41.84
C ARG A 104 0.31 4.96 -41.97
N GLU A 105 0.23 3.72 -41.51
CA GLU A 105 1.27 2.73 -41.75
C GLU A 105 1.35 2.38 -43.24
N TRP A 106 2.58 2.26 -43.76
CA TRP A 106 2.87 1.84 -45.13
C TRP A 106 3.06 0.32 -45.20
N ASN A 107 2.21 -0.33 -45.98
CA ASN A 107 2.27 -1.75 -46.27
C ASN A 107 3.04 -1.99 -47.59
N PHE A 108 4.27 -2.49 -47.49
CA PHE A 108 5.14 -2.73 -48.65
C PHE A 108 4.65 -3.83 -49.61
N GLU A 109 3.67 -4.64 -49.23
CA GLU A 109 3.11 -5.70 -50.09
C GLU A 109 1.96 -5.18 -50.98
N THR A 110 1.25 -4.15 -50.52
CA THR A 110 0.03 -3.65 -51.19
C THR A 110 0.12 -2.21 -51.65
N ASP A 111 0.90 -1.38 -50.96
CA ASP A 111 0.97 0.04 -51.26
C ASP A 111 1.89 0.34 -52.43
N THR A 112 1.39 1.17 -53.32
CA THR A 112 2.09 1.56 -54.54
C THR A 112 2.33 3.06 -54.58
N ILE A 113 3.44 3.45 -55.22
CA ILE A 113 3.74 4.85 -55.51
C ILE A 113 3.29 5.20 -56.93
N THR A 114 2.94 6.47 -57.17
CA THR A 114 2.83 7.07 -58.51
C THR A 114 4.13 7.78 -58.87
N SER A 115 4.19 8.44 -60.04
CA SER A 115 5.31 9.31 -60.43
C SER A 115 5.60 10.48 -59.49
N ALA A 116 4.72 10.77 -58.52
CA ALA A 116 4.92 11.78 -57.49
C ALA A 116 5.87 11.35 -56.37
N GLY A 117 6.07 10.03 -56.18
CA GLY A 117 6.89 9.50 -55.08
C GLY A 117 6.20 9.53 -53.72
N VAL A 118 6.97 9.23 -52.67
CA VAL A 118 6.48 9.23 -51.27
C VAL A 118 7.65 9.49 -50.31
N THR A 119 7.34 10.07 -49.15
CA THR A 119 8.25 10.10 -48.01
C THR A 119 7.66 9.24 -46.89
N LEU A 120 8.46 8.29 -46.41
CA LEU A 120 8.11 7.41 -45.30
C LEU A 120 8.99 7.73 -44.09
N TYR A 121 8.38 7.76 -42.92
CA TYR A 121 9.03 8.03 -41.65
C TYR A 121 9.02 6.78 -40.79
N ALA A 122 10.16 6.44 -40.21
CA ALA A 122 10.22 5.38 -39.20
C ALA A 122 9.44 5.81 -37.95
N ARG A 123 8.60 4.92 -37.44
CA ARG A 123 7.90 5.09 -36.16
C ARG A 123 8.58 4.24 -35.09
N TRP A 124 8.71 4.80 -33.89
CA TRP A 124 9.48 4.24 -32.79
C TRP A 124 8.65 4.22 -31.51
N LYS A 125 8.66 3.08 -30.81
CA LYS A 125 8.10 2.92 -29.48
C LYS A 125 9.23 2.89 -28.47
N LYS A 126 9.20 3.73 -27.43
CA LYS A 126 10.27 3.73 -26.42
C LYS A 126 10.24 2.42 -25.63
N GLN A 127 11.40 1.79 -25.46
CA GLN A 127 11.52 0.60 -24.61
C GLN A 127 11.24 1.01 -23.16
N GLY A 128 10.31 0.27 -22.55
CA GLY A 128 9.76 0.57 -21.24
C GLY A 128 10.78 0.60 -20.10
N THR A 129 10.79 1.67 -19.30
CA THR A 129 11.32 1.61 -17.92
C THR A 129 10.13 1.67 -16.97
N TYR A 130 9.69 0.50 -16.49
CA TYR A 130 8.59 0.40 -15.53
C TYR A 130 9.11 0.02 -14.15
N THR A 131 8.60 0.67 -13.11
CA THR A 131 8.99 0.42 -11.73
C THR A 131 7.81 0.29 -10.79
N TYR A 132 7.91 -0.64 -9.84
CA TYR A 132 7.16 -0.57 -8.59
C TYR A 132 8.05 0.05 -7.52
N SER A 133 7.60 1.13 -6.89
CA SER A 133 8.31 1.83 -5.82
C SER A 133 7.61 1.57 -4.49
N ILE A 134 8.29 0.87 -3.58
CA ILE A 134 7.76 0.60 -2.24
C ILE A 134 8.06 1.79 -1.36
N CYS A 135 7.03 2.34 -0.72
CA CYS A 135 7.11 3.60 0.00
C CYS A 135 6.43 3.53 1.37
N TYR A 136 6.69 4.52 2.20
CA TYR A 136 5.78 4.92 3.26
C TYR A 136 5.62 6.43 3.25
N THR A 137 4.55 6.92 3.86
CA THR A 137 4.35 8.36 4.08
C THR A 137 4.78 8.68 5.50
N ASP A 138 5.73 9.62 5.66
CA ASP A 138 6.11 10.12 6.97
C ASP A 138 4.96 10.94 7.55
N GLU A 139 4.42 10.50 8.69
CA GLU A 139 3.27 11.15 9.33
C GLU A 139 3.57 12.54 9.91
N THR A 140 4.85 12.89 10.10
CA THR A 140 5.27 14.21 10.63
C THR A 140 5.42 15.23 9.50
N THR A 141 6.07 14.84 8.39
CA THR A 141 6.36 15.75 7.28
C THR A 141 5.35 15.66 6.13
N GLY A 142 4.63 14.54 6.03
CA GLY A 142 3.79 14.20 4.88
C GLY A 142 4.57 13.76 3.64
N GLU A 143 5.88 13.59 3.74
CA GLU A 143 6.73 13.21 2.61
C GLU A 143 6.64 11.70 2.30
N VAL A 144 6.67 11.37 1.01
CA VAL A 144 6.75 9.98 0.55
C VAL A 144 8.21 9.54 0.53
N VAL A 145 8.54 8.55 1.34
CA VAL A 145 9.89 7.98 1.46
C VAL A 145 9.92 6.63 0.75
N VAL A 146 10.85 6.47 -0.21
CA VAL A 146 11.06 5.23 -0.96
C VAL A 146 11.95 4.27 -0.15
N LEU A 147 11.46 3.07 0.09
CA LEU A 147 12.14 1.96 0.77
C LEU A 147 12.88 1.05 -0.22
N GLY A 148 12.31 0.84 -1.40
CA GLY A 148 12.83 -0.07 -2.42
C GLY A 148 12.17 0.14 -3.77
N GLN A 149 12.82 -0.34 -4.83
CA GLN A 149 12.30 -0.24 -6.20
C GLN A 149 12.56 -1.53 -6.98
N TYR A 150 11.59 -1.91 -7.81
CA TYR A 150 11.65 -3.09 -8.67
C TYR A 150 11.42 -2.70 -10.12
N SER A 151 12.41 -2.93 -10.98
CA SER A 151 12.22 -2.85 -12.42
C SER A 151 11.36 -4.01 -12.92
N VAL A 152 10.34 -3.71 -13.72
CA VAL A 152 9.40 -4.67 -14.29
C VAL A 152 9.13 -4.38 -15.76
N ALA A 153 8.46 -5.30 -16.46
CA ALA A 153 7.90 -5.07 -17.78
C ALA A 153 6.42 -4.63 -17.69
N ALA A 154 5.87 -4.10 -18.79
CA ALA A 154 4.43 -3.89 -18.89
C ALA A 154 3.69 -5.24 -18.80
N GLY A 155 2.56 -5.26 -18.10
CA GLY A 155 1.77 -6.46 -17.81
C GLY A 155 2.22 -7.22 -16.54
N ASP A 156 3.42 -6.94 -16.02
CA ASP A 156 3.91 -7.59 -14.81
C ASP A 156 3.13 -7.15 -13.57
N ARG A 157 2.96 -8.08 -12.64
CA ARG A 157 2.29 -7.86 -11.36
C ARG A 157 3.32 -7.64 -10.27
N PHE A 158 2.95 -6.83 -9.30
CA PHE A 158 3.72 -6.75 -8.07
C PHE A 158 3.67 -8.09 -7.32
N THR A 159 4.82 -8.55 -6.84
CA THR A 159 4.94 -9.77 -6.04
C THR A 159 5.08 -9.36 -4.58
N ASP A 160 4.23 -9.92 -3.72
CA ASP A 160 4.25 -9.63 -2.28
C ASP A 160 5.61 -10.00 -1.66
N ASP A 161 6.25 -9.00 -1.09
CA ASP A 161 7.52 -9.09 -0.39
C ASP A 161 7.49 -8.33 0.95
N TYR A 162 6.30 -8.22 1.56
CA TYR A 162 6.02 -7.45 2.77
C TYR A 162 7.09 -7.61 3.87
N ASN A 163 7.54 -8.85 4.09
CA ASN A 163 8.52 -9.17 5.13
C ASN A 163 9.87 -8.48 4.94
N ASN A 164 10.23 -8.06 3.72
CA ASN A 164 11.48 -7.32 3.47
C ASN A 164 11.42 -5.90 4.03
N TYR A 165 10.22 -5.36 4.19
CA TYR A 165 10.00 -3.97 4.58
C TYR A 165 9.52 -3.83 6.02
N ALA A 166 8.95 -4.89 6.60
CA ALA A 166 8.32 -4.85 7.91
C ALA A 166 9.17 -4.22 9.03
N ASP A 167 10.50 -4.45 9.00
CA ASP A 167 11.45 -3.98 10.03
C ASP A 167 12.38 -2.85 9.54
N THR A 168 12.04 -2.17 8.43
CA THR A 168 12.91 -1.14 7.83
C THR A 168 12.84 0.22 8.52
N ARG A 169 11.77 0.49 9.29
CA ARG A 169 11.56 1.75 10.00
C ARG A 169 11.78 1.58 11.51
N THR A 170 12.94 1.98 12.00
CA THR A 170 13.34 1.82 13.42
C THR A 170 12.38 2.55 14.35
N GLY A 171 11.91 1.86 15.40
CA GLY A 171 10.96 2.42 16.37
C GLY A 171 9.50 2.30 15.97
N TYR A 172 9.22 1.70 14.81
CA TYR A 172 7.87 1.50 14.28
C TYR A 172 7.58 0.01 14.09
N THR A 173 6.30 -0.32 13.96
CA THR A 173 5.84 -1.64 13.52
C THR A 173 5.06 -1.49 12.21
N ALA A 174 5.41 -2.26 11.19
CA ALA A 174 4.62 -2.30 9.96
C ALA A 174 3.26 -2.97 10.18
N ILE A 175 2.20 -2.38 9.63
CA ILE A 175 0.87 -2.99 9.56
C ILE A 175 0.88 -3.99 8.39
N PRO A 176 0.43 -5.25 8.59
CA PRO A 176 0.40 -6.26 7.54
C PRO A 176 -0.31 -5.82 6.27
N GLY A 177 0.37 -5.98 5.14
CA GLY A 177 -0.16 -5.73 3.81
C GLY A 177 0.40 -4.46 3.15
N PHE A 178 0.01 -4.30 1.89
CA PHE A 178 0.36 -3.16 1.05
C PHE A 178 -0.87 -2.34 0.72
N TYR A 179 -0.65 -1.08 0.36
CA TYR A 179 -1.71 -0.13 0.07
C TYR A 179 -1.39 0.69 -1.19
N ASP A 180 -2.41 1.19 -1.87
CA ASP A 180 -2.25 2.18 -2.94
C ASP A 180 -2.00 3.61 -2.38
N GLU A 181 -1.86 4.60 -3.27
CA GLU A 181 -1.60 6.00 -2.89
C GLU A 181 -2.80 6.64 -2.17
N GLU A 182 -4.01 6.14 -2.43
CA GLU A 182 -5.25 6.50 -1.74
C GLU A 182 -5.39 5.82 -0.36
N GLY A 183 -4.54 4.84 -0.06
CA GLY A 183 -4.51 4.11 1.20
C GLY A 183 -5.45 2.91 1.28
N ASN A 184 -6.04 2.46 0.17
CA ASN A 184 -6.81 1.22 0.08
C ASN A 184 -5.87 0.01 0.05
N PRO A 185 -6.32 -1.19 0.48
CA PRO A 185 -5.52 -2.40 0.35
C PRO A 185 -5.12 -2.64 -1.11
N TRP A 186 -3.85 -2.97 -1.32
CA TRP A 186 -3.27 -3.19 -2.65
C TRP A 186 -4.03 -4.26 -3.44
N ASP A 187 -4.42 -3.92 -4.66
CA ASP A 187 -5.01 -4.90 -5.56
C ASP A 187 -3.91 -5.80 -6.14
N SER A 188 -3.80 -7.01 -5.60
CA SER A 188 -2.89 -8.04 -6.12
C SER A 188 -3.13 -8.36 -7.60
N SER A 189 -4.30 -8.01 -8.15
CA SER A 189 -4.69 -8.17 -9.55
C SER A 189 -4.10 -7.15 -10.50
N PHE A 190 -3.61 -6.02 -9.98
CA PHE A 190 -3.02 -4.94 -10.73
C PHE A 190 -1.86 -5.39 -11.61
N GLN A 191 -1.88 -4.95 -12.87
CA GLN A 191 -0.82 -5.18 -13.84
C GLN A 191 -0.25 -3.84 -14.27
N MET A 192 1.07 -3.76 -14.37
CA MET A 192 1.75 -2.55 -14.83
C MET A 192 1.22 -2.13 -16.21
N PRO A 193 0.56 -0.96 -16.34
CA PRO A 193 0.02 -0.55 -17.61
C PRO A 193 1.14 -0.24 -18.60
N GLU A 194 0.90 -0.53 -19.87
CA GLU A 194 1.73 0.02 -20.93
C GLU A 194 1.42 1.52 -21.09
N THR A 195 2.45 2.37 -21.12
CA THR A 195 2.29 3.82 -21.30
C THR A 195 2.80 4.25 -22.66
N GLU A 196 2.18 5.28 -23.27
CA GLU A 196 2.61 5.81 -24.57
C GLU A 196 4.07 6.32 -24.53
N GLU A 197 4.51 6.81 -23.38
CA GLU A 197 5.87 7.28 -23.14
C GLU A 197 6.87 6.16 -22.82
N GLY A 198 6.42 4.92 -22.62
CA GLY A 198 7.27 3.80 -22.20
C GLY A 198 7.95 4.04 -20.84
N VAL A 199 7.32 4.79 -19.96
CA VAL A 199 7.78 5.02 -18.57
C VAL A 199 6.58 4.94 -17.65
N GLY A 200 6.70 4.20 -16.55
CA GLY A 200 5.68 4.12 -15.51
C GLY A 200 6.30 3.83 -14.16
N ASP A 201 5.89 4.57 -13.13
CA ASP A 201 6.26 4.31 -11.74
C ASP A 201 4.98 4.20 -10.92
N VAL A 202 4.78 3.04 -10.32
CA VAL A 202 3.61 2.76 -9.49
C VAL A 202 4.08 2.65 -8.04
N LYS A 203 3.55 3.52 -7.19
CA LYS A 203 3.88 3.52 -5.76
C LYS A 203 2.99 2.57 -4.99
N ILE A 204 3.61 1.78 -4.12
CA ILE A 204 2.95 0.84 -3.23
C ILE A 204 3.38 1.17 -1.81
N PHE A 205 2.43 1.33 -0.90
CA PHE A 205 2.67 1.85 0.44
C PHE A 205 2.65 0.74 1.48
N VAL A 206 3.62 0.80 2.38
CA VAL A 206 3.61 0.09 3.66
C VAL A 206 3.20 1.10 4.73
N LYS A 207 2.19 0.74 5.55
CA LYS A 207 1.77 1.56 6.67
C LYS A 207 2.53 1.16 7.93
N TYR A 208 2.93 2.15 8.71
CA TYR A 208 3.66 1.94 9.97
C TYR A 208 2.91 2.61 11.12
N ILE A 209 3.00 2.02 12.30
CA ILE A 209 2.59 2.61 13.56
C ILE A 209 3.81 2.85 14.44
N GLU A 210 3.87 4.00 15.09
CA GLU A 210 4.95 4.33 16.01
C GLU A 210 4.87 3.42 17.25
N GLY A 211 6.01 2.82 17.61
CA GLY A 211 6.15 1.88 18.71
C GLY A 211 6.27 0.41 18.26
N VAL A 212 6.58 -0.46 19.22
CA VAL A 212 6.75 -1.90 19.00
C VAL A 212 5.51 -2.65 19.44
N TYR A 213 4.77 -3.21 18.48
CA TYR A 213 3.50 -3.92 18.71
C TYR A 213 3.58 -5.38 18.27
N ALA A 214 2.81 -6.22 18.95
CA ALA A 214 2.41 -7.52 18.43
C ALA A 214 1.15 -7.35 17.57
N MET A 215 1.24 -7.78 16.30
CA MET A 215 0.08 -7.85 15.42
C MET A 215 -0.74 -9.09 15.77
N VAL A 216 -2.01 -8.90 16.10
CA VAL A 216 -2.87 -9.95 16.64
C VAL A 216 -4.16 -10.03 15.85
N GLY A 217 -4.34 -11.13 15.11
CA GLY A 217 -5.56 -11.46 14.37
C GLY A 217 -6.28 -12.71 14.87
N ASN A 218 -5.81 -13.35 15.96
CA ASN A 218 -6.47 -14.51 16.56
C ASN A 218 -6.10 -14.71 18.04
N ALA A 219 -6.84 -15.60 18.72
CA ALA A 219 -6.69 -15.86 20.15
C ALA A 219 -5.30 -16.40 20.55
N SER A 220 -4.67 -17.22 19.71
CA SER A 220 -3.32 -17.76 19.99
C SER A 220 -2.25 -16.66 19.99
N GLN A 221 -2.32 -15.76 18.99
CA GLN A 221 -1.46 -14.58 18.93
C GLN A 221 -1.69 -13.65 20.12
N LEU A 222 -2.95 -13.44 20.51
CA LEU A 222 -3.31 -12.60 21.66
C LEU A 222 -2.69 -13.14 22.96
N ASN A 223 -2.91 -14.42 23.25
CA ASN A 223 -2.35 -15.09 24.41
C ASN A 223 -0.81 -15.09 24.40
N THR A 224 -0.19 -15.11 23.22
CA THR A 224 1.28 -15.00 23.09
C THR A 224 1.77 -13.60 23.40
N ALA A 225 1.12 -12.57 22.86
CA ALA A 225 1.48 -11.17 23.12
C ALA A 225 1.35 -10.80 24.60
N ILE A 226 0.29 -11.27 25.27
CA ILE A 226 0.06 -11.07 26.71
C ILE A 226 1.17 -11.74 27.52
N ARG A 227 1.49 -13.01 27.24
CA ARG A 227 2.57 -13.74 27.95
C ARG A 227 3.95 -13.09 27.76
N GLN A 228 4.19 -12.50 26.60
CA GLN A 228 5.43 -11.77 26.29
C GLN A 228 5.41 -10.32 26.79
N ASN A 229 4.33 -9.89 27.45
CA ASN A 229 4.17 -8.53 27.98
C ASN A 229 4.41 -7.44 26.91
N ARG A 230 3.83 -7.62 25.73
CA ARG A 230 3.98 -6.71 24.58
C ARG A 230 2.80 -5.74 24.47
N ASN A 231 3.01 -4.63 23.77
CA ASN A 231 1.90 -3.84 23.24
C ASN A 231 1.17 -4.66 22.16
N ILE A 232 -0.14 -4.47 22.06
CA ILE A 232 -1.04 -5.28 21.24
C ILE A 232 -1.72 -4.37 20.23
N TYR A 233 -1.70 -4.78 18.96
CA TYR A 233 -2.43 -4.15 17.87
C TYR A 233 -3.33 -5.18 17.21
N LEU A 234 -4.65 -5.01 17.31
CA LEU A 234 -5.61 -5.94 16.74
C LEU A 234 -5.74 -5.72 15.24
N THR A 235 -5.69 -6.81 14.47
CA THR A 235 -5.84 -6.79 13.00
C THR A 235 -7.12 -7.48 12.53
N ALA A 236 -7.87 -8.10 13.44
CA ALA A 236 -9.14 -8.75 13.19
C ALA A 236 -9.93 -8.93 14.49
N ASP A 237 -11.22 -9.24 14.35
CA ASP A 237 -12.03 -9.79 15.44
C ASP A 237 -11.41 -11.08 16.01
N ILE A 238 -11.51 -11.25 17.32
CA ILE A 238 -11.00 -12.43 18.02
C ILE A 238 -12.16 -13.16 18.68
N ASP A 239 -12.48 -14.33 18.18
CA ASP A 239 -13.52 -15.20 18.72
C ASP A 239 -12.89 -16.36 19.51
N PHE A 240 -13.20 -16.44 20.80
CA PHE A 240 -12.78 -17.51 21.70
C PHE A 240 -13.75 -18.71 21.68
N LYS A 241 -14.89 -18.61 20.98
CA LYS A 241 -15.83 -19.73 20.76
C LYS A 241 -16.34 -20.40 22.04
N GLY A 242 -16.43 -19.63 23.11
CA GLY A 242 -16.84 -20.09 24.44
C GLY A 242 -15.68 -20.58 25.32
N ASP A 243 -14.45 -20.62 24.81
CA ASP A 243 -13.28 -21.01 25.61
C ASP A 243 -12.98 -20.01 26.72
N THR A 244 -12.21 -20.46 27.71
CA THR A 244 -11.73 -19.61 28.80
C THR A 244 -10.67 -18.63 28.31
N PHE A 245 -10.75 -17.38 28.75
CA PHE A 245 -9.71 -16.37 28.55
C PHE A 245 -9.14 -15.93 29.89
N GLY A 246 -7.80 -15.87 30.00
CA GLY A 246 -7.09 -15.51 31.24
C GLY A 246 -7.00 -14.01 31.52
N GLY A 247 -7.48 -13.16 30.59
CA GLY A 247 -7.33 -11.71 30.68
C GLY A 247 -5.95 -11.22 30.23
N PHE A 248 -5.78 -9.90 30.31
CA PHE A 248 -4.58 -9.15 29.92
C PHE A 248 -3.63 -8.88 31.08
N GLY A 249 -4.17 -8.83 32.31
CA GLY A 249 -3.41 -8.49 33.52
C GLY A 249 -2.45 -9.61 33.95
N SER A 250 -1.25 -9.65 33.38
CA SER A 250 -0.20 -10.56 33.84
C SER A 250 0.16 -10.24 35.29
N ASN A 251 0.04 -11.22 36.18
CA ASN A 251 0.20 -11.04 37.64
C ASN A 251 -0.70 -9.94 38.24
N GLY A 252 -1.88 -9.69 37.65
CA GLY A 252 -2.86 -8.73 38.17
C GLY A 252 -2.55 -7.27 37.84
N MET A 253 -1.65 -7.02 36.90
CA MET A 253 -1.31 -5.67 36.44
C MET A 253 -1.17 -5.64 34.91
N PHE A 254 -1.68 -4.59 34.29
CA PHE A 254 -1.47 -4.28 32.88
C PHE A 254 -0.78 -2.92 32.74
N THR A 255 0.32 -2.89 31.97
CA THR A 255 1.22 -1.72 31.82
C THR A 255 1.58 -1.47 30.35
N ARG A 256 0.72 -1.93 29.45
CA ARG A 256 0.97 -1.95 28.00
C ARG A 256 -0.13 -1.21 27.27
N THR A 257 0.06 -1.08 25.97
CA THR A 257 -0.95 -0.55 25.05
C THR A 257 -1.75 -1.68 24.42
N LEU A 258 -3.06 -1.57 24.40
CA LEU A 258 -3.99 -2.34 23.57
C LEU A 258 -4.68 -1.38 22.60
N MET A 259 -4.29 -1.45 21.33
CA MET A 259 -5.00 -0.80 20.23
C MET A 259 -5.96 -1.80 19.59
N GLY A 260 -7.25 -1.63 19.87
CA GLY A 260 -8.30 -2.51 19.36
C GLY A 260 -8.70 -2.25 17.91
N ASN A 261 -8.42 -1.05 17.38
CA ASN A 261 -8.74 -0.65 16.00
C ASN A 261 -10.21 -0.87 15.58
N GLY A 262 -11.13 -0.82 16.54
CA GLY A 262 -12.56 -1.07 16.36
C GLY A 262 -12.96 -2.54 16.35
N PHE A 263 -12.01 -3.47 16.44
CA PHE A 263 -12.29 -4.90 16.47
C PHE A 263 -12.84 -5.38 17.81
N THR A 264 -13.51 -6.54 17.75
CA THR A 264 -14.19 -7.14 18.90
C THR A 264 -13.48 -8.40 19.37
N ILE A 265 -13.25 -8.49 20.68
CA ILE A 265 -12.81 -9.73 21.36
C ILE A 265 -14.05 -10.35 22.01
N LYS A 266 -14.44 -11.55 21.57
CA LYS A 266 -15.77 -12.09 21.85
C LYS A 266 -15.83 -13.54 22.27
N ASN A 267 -16.96 -13.88 22.88
CA ASN A 267 -17.38 -15.24 23.21
C ASN A 267 -16.36 -15.98 24.08
N PHE A 268 -16.06 -15.45 25.27
CA PHE A 268 -15.18 -16.13 26.21
C PHE A 268 -15.76 -16.17 27.63
N VAL A 269 -15.36 -17.20 28.37
CA VAL A 269 -15.61 -17.30 29.80
C VAL A 269 -14.39 -16.75 30.56
N PHE A 270 -14.63 -15.93 31.56
CA PHE A 270 -13.60 -15.31 32.38
C PHE A 270 -13.74 -15.76 33.84
N GLU A 271 -12.74 -16.49 34.32
CA GLU A 271 -12.69 -17.06 35.67
C GLU A 271 -11.45 -16.62 36.46
N THR A 272 -10.66 -15.67 35.94
CA THR A 272 -9.41 -15.25 36.58
C THR A 272 -9.67 -14.18 37.65
N TYR A 273 -9.20 -14.42 38.88
CA TYR A 273 -9.40 -13.51 40.02
C TYR A 273 -8.18 -13.46 40.95
N PHE A 274 -8.19 -12.48 41.87
CA PHE A 274 -7.19 -12.32 42.93
C PHE A 274 -7.86 -12.27 44.31
N VAL A 275 -7.28 -12.95 45.30
CA VAL A 275 -7.72 -12.90 46.70
C VAL A 275 -6.51 -12.61 47.59
N ASN A 276 -6.45 -11.40 48.11
CA ASN A 276 -5.45 -10.92 49.07
C ASN A 276 -5.92 -9.62 49.71
N THR A 277 -5.30 -9.24 50.83
CA THR A 277 -5.47 -7.91 51.44
C THR A 277 -5.01 -6.80 50.49
N ASP A 278 -5.74 -5.69 50.49
CA ASP A 278 -5.44 -4.47 49.75
C ASP A 278 -6.06 -3.30 50.50
N GLU A 279 -5.22 -2.55 51.21
CA GLU A 279 -5.63 -1.55 52.19
C GLU A 279 -6.48 -0.42 51.59
N ASP A 280 -6.38 -0.19 50.28
CA ASP A 280 -7.21 0.80 49.57
C ASP A 280 -8.68 0.33 49.46
N ILE A 281 -8.93 -0.98 49.52
CA ILE A 281 -10.25 -1.60 49.34
C ILE A 281 -10.78 -2.13 50.67
N ASN A 282 -9.98 -2.95 51.36
CA ASN A 282 -10.33 -3.57 52.63
C ASN A 282 -9.06 -4.00 53.38
N ASP A 283 -9.06 -3.83 54.70
CA ASP A 283 -7.95 -4.26 55.58
C ASP A 283 -7.83 -5.79 55.70
N ARG A 284 -8.78 -6.53 55.11
CA ARG A 284 -8.79 -8.00 54.99
C ARG A 284 -8.83 -8.45 53.53
N ASP A 285 -8.88 -9.76 53.32
CA ASP A 285 -8.94 -10.35 51.98
C ASP A 285 -10.11 -9.78 51.18
N SER A 286 -9.82 -9.30 49.97
CA SER A 286 -10.82 -8.91 48.99
C SER A 286 -10.67 -9.76 47.73
N TYR A 287 -11.78 -10.25 47.21
CA TYR A 287 -11.88 -10.89 45.91
C TYR A 287 -11.96 -9.81 44.81
N ARG A 288 -11.11 -9.91 43.81
CA ARG A 288 -11.05 -8.96 42.69
C ARG A 288 -11.04 -9.68 41.35
N MET A 289 -11.88 -9.24 40.42
CA MET A 289 -11.98 -9.84 39.09
C MET A 289 -12.09 -8.77 37.99
N SER A 290 -11.19 -8.84 37.00
CA SER A 290 -11.06 -7.83 35.95
C SER A 290 -10.20 -8.34 34.79
N LEU A 291 -10.55 -7.97 33.55
CA LEU A 291 -9.77 -8.36 32.37
C LEU A 291 -8.33 -7.85 32.43
N PHE A 292 -8.10 -6.63 32.94
CA PHE A 292 -6.78 -6.02 32.98
C PHE A 292 -6.13 -6.07 34.36
N GLY A 293 -6.86 -6.51 35.39
CA GLY A 293 -6.43 -6.38 36.78
C GLY A 293 -6.30 -4.90 37.15
N ASN A 294 -5.19 -4.52 37.77
CA ASN A 294 -4.83 -3.12 37.95
C ASN A 294 -4.17 -2.57 36.68
N THR A 295 -4.25 -1.26 36.45
CA THR A 295 -3.64 -0.59 35.30
C THR A 295 -2.70 0.52 35.77
N ARG A 296 -1.51 0.58 35.15
CA ARG A 296 -0.50 1.61 35.42
C ARG A 296 0.22 2.00 34.14
N GLY A 297 0.13 3.25 33.70
CA GLY A 297 0.71 3.66 32.42
C GLY A 297 0.08 2.91 31.22
N ALA A 298 -1.12 2.36 31.40
CA ALA A 298 -1.76 1.53 30.39
C ALA A 298 -2.55 2.39 29.41
N VAL A 299 -2.60 1.97 28.15
CA VAL A 299 -3.41 2.63 27.12
C VAL A 299 -4.31 1.58 26.49
N ILE A 300 -5.62 1.71 26.65
CA ILE A 300 -6.60 0.78 26.10
C ILE A 300 -7.58 1.59 25.27
N GLU A 301 -7.53 1.41 23.95
CA GLU A 301 -8.28 2.25 23.03
C GLU A 301 -8.94 1.46 21.91
N ASN A 302 -10.14 1.90 21.53
CA ASN A 302 -10.87 1.45 20.33
C ASN A 302 -11.11 -0.06 20.31
N VAL A 303 -11.56 -0.65 21.42
CA VAL A 303 -11.76 -2.11 21.53
C VAL A 303 -13.16 -2.42 22.04
N ASN A 304 -13.77 -3.45 21.46
CA ASN A 304 -15.05 -3.96 21.91
C ASN A 304 -14.91 -5.35 22.54
N PHE A 305 -15.69 -5.62 23.57
CA PHE A 305 -15.84 -6.93 24.20
C PHE A 305 -17.31 -7.33 24.14
N SER A 306 -17.62 -8.52 23.64
CA SER A 306 -19.02 -8.97 23.49
C SER A 306 -19.16 -10.47 23.76
N GLY A 307 -20.32 -10.91 24.25
CA GLY A 307 -20.54 -12.32 24.59
C GLY A 307 -19.61 -12.83 25.69
N VAL A 308 -19.26 -11.96 26.64
CA VAL A 308 -18.34 -12.27 27.72
C VAL A 308 -19.11 -12.77 28.95
N THR A 309 -18.67 -13.86 29.57
CA THR A 309 -19.30 -14.39 30.80
C THR A 309 -18.28 -14.47 31.93
N PHE A 310 -18.50 -13.70 32.99
CA PHE A 310 -17.68 -13.67 34.21
C PHE A 310 -18.23 -14.68 35.22
N VAL A 311 -17.40 -15.55 35.75
CA VAL A 311 -17.81 -16.53 36.78
C VAL A 311 -17.22 -16.14 38.13
N ILE A 312 -18.08 -15.75 39.05
CA ILE A 312 -17.69 -15.28 40.40
C ILE A 312 -17.69 -16.47 41.36
N ASP A 313 -16.50 -16.84 41.85
CA ASP A 313 -16.30 -17.95 42.79
C ASP A 313 -15.53 -17.46 44.04
N ALA A 314 -16.25 -16.79 44.93
CA ALA A 314 -15.70 -16.09 46.09
C ALA A 314 -15.94 -16.83 47.42
N GLY A 315 -15.95 -18.16 47.43
CA GLY A 315 -16.41 -18.96 48.58
C GLY A 315 -15.50 -18.95 49.82
N LYS A 316 -14.32 -18.32 49.77
CA LYS A 316 -13.39 -18.26 50.91
C LYS A 316 -13.94 -17.33 51.99
N ARG A 317 -14.27 -17.88 53.17
CA ARG A 317 -14.87 -17.16 54.31
C ARG A 317 -14.07 -15.95 54.82
N THR A 318 -12.77 -15.84 54.52
CA THR A 318 -11.96 -14.69 54.93
C THR A 318 -12.21 -13.45 54.07
N ILE A 319 -12.80 -13.62 52.89
CA ILE A 319 -13.11 -12.52 51.97
C ILE A 319 -14.14 -11.59 52.63
N GLN A 320 -13.83 -10.30 52.68
CA GLN A 320 -14.72 -9.25 53.21
C GLN A 320 -15.29 -8.35 52.12
N ALA A 321 -14.69 -8.32 50.92
CA ALA A 321 -15.19 -7.56 49.79
C ALA A 321 -15.05 -8.36 48.48
N VAL A 322 -16.03 -8.24 47.60
CA VAL A 322 -16.06 -8.84 46.27
C VAL A 322 -16.23 -7.71 45.25
N ILE A 323 -15.18 -7.43 44.50
CA ILE A 323 -15.13 -6.36 43.51
C ILE A 323 -14.96 -6.99 42.13
N VAL A 324 -15.94 -6.78 41.26
CA VAL A 324 -15.89 -7.19 39.87
C VAL A 324 -15.94 -5.95 39.00
N SER A 325 -14.89 -5.74 38.22
CA SER A 325 -14.81 -4.64 37.28
C SER A 325 -14.37 -5.15 35.91
N PRO A 326 -15.20 -5.05 34.86
CA PRO A 326 -14.89 -5.64 33.56
C PRO A 326 -13.53 -5.20 33.01
N ILE A 327 -13.21 -3.91 33.10
CA ILE A 327 -11.99 -3.34 32.54
C ILE A 327 -10.85 -3.39 33.57
N SER A 328 -10.81 -2.52 34.58
CA SER A 328 -9.73 -2.49 35.58
C SER A 328 -10.26 -2.40 37.03
N ILE A 329 -9.51 -2.91 38.01
CA ILE A 329 -9.84 -2.66 39.42
C ILE A 329 -9.33 -1.28 39.84
N LYS A 330 -8.01 -1.10 39.89
CA LYS A 330 -7.36 0.18 40.22
C LYS A 330 -6.64 0.75 38.99
N ALA A 331 -6.77 2.05 38.77
CA ALA A 331 -6.12 2.74 37.65
C ALA A 331 -5.19 3.88 38.13
N GLU A 332 -3.96 3.89 37.61
CA GLU A 332 -2.93 4.93 37.80
C GLU A 332 -2.40 5.32 36.41
N ASP A 333 -2.32 6.60 36.10
CA ASP A 333 -1.72 7.15 34.87
C ASP A 333 -2.13 6.38 33.60
N SER A 334 -3.43 6.04 33.48
CA SER A 334 -3.92 5.13 32.44
C SER A 334 -5.00 5.77 31.57
N VAL A 335 -5.04 5.38 30.30
CA VAL A 335 -5.94 5.92 29.28
C VAL A 335 -6.91 4.84 28.81
N PHE A 336 -8.20 5.17 28.86
CA PHE A 336 -9.31 4.33 28.41
C PHE A 336 -10.17 5.12 27.43
N ARG A 337 -10.15 4.76 26.14
CA ARG A 337 -10.95 5.45 25.12
C ARG A 337 -11.72 4.51 24.23
N ASN A 338 -12.97 4.86 23.94
CA ASN A 338 -13.81 4.15 22.97
C ASN A 338 -13.84 2.64 23.26
N ILE A 339 -14.22 2.29 24.49
CA ILE A 339 -14.29 0.90 24.95
C ILE A 339 -15.75 0.54 25.14
N THR A 340 -16.21 -0.49 24.45
CA THR A 340 -17.51 -1.11 24.71
C THR A 340 -17.29 -2.46 25.34
N PHE A 341 -17.95 -2.72 26.47
CA PHE A 341 -17.98 -4.03 27.10
C PHE A 341 -19.44 -4.46 27.24
N GLU A 342 -19.78 -5.60 26.64
CA GLU A 342 -21.09 -6.24 26.73
C GLU A 342 -20.89 -7.66 27.22
N GLY A 343 -21.32 -7.91 28.45
CA GLY A 343 -21.15 -9.22 29.06
C GLY A 343 -22.17 -9.50 30.13
N SER A 344 -21.95 -10.63 30.76
CA SER A 344 -22.77 -11.15 31.83
C SER A 344 -21.93 -11.71 32.95
N TYR A 345 -22.53 -11.89 34.13
CA TYR A 345 -21.90 -12.60 35.23
C TYR A 345 -22.79 -13.67 35.83
N THR A 346 -22.18 -14.76 36.27
CA THR A 346 -22.80 -15.82 37.06
C THR A 346 -22.10 -15.90 38.42
N ILE A 347 -22.88 -15.98 39.49
CA ILE A 347 -22.34 -16.19 40.83
C ILE A 347 -22.39 -17.67 41.14
N ARG A 348 -21.23 -18.30 41.28
CA ARG A 348 -21.12 -19.70 41.73
C ARG A 348 -21.25 -19.77 43.25
N VAL A 349 -20.53 -18.90 43.97
CA VAL A 349 -20.56 -18.84 45.44
C VAL A 349 -20.06 -17.49 45.95
N LEU A 350 -20.68 -17.02 47.04
CA LEU A 350 -20.27 -15.83 47.79
C LEU A 350 -19.71 -16.21 49.17
N PRO A 351 -18.89 -15.35 49.79
CA PRO A 351 -18.30 -15.63 51.10
C PRO A 351 -19.31 -15.45 52.23
N GLY A 352 -19.43 -16.46 53.10
CA GLY A 352 -20.26 -16.37 54.31
C GLY A 352 -21.72 -16.05 53.98
N ASP A 353 -22.26 -15.02 54.64
CA ASP A 353 -23.64 -14.56 54.46
C ASP A 353 -23.76 -13.40 53.45
N MET A 354 -22.70 -13.13 52.66
CA MET A 354 -22.71 -12.05 51.66
C MET A 354 -23.76 -12.32 50.57
N THR A 355 -24.47 -11.27 50.19
CA THR A 355 -25.45 -11.25 49.10
C THR A 355 -25.10 -10.17 48.08
N GLU A 356 -25.77 -10.18 46.93
CA GLU A 356 -25.61 -9.11 45.92
C GLU A 356 -26.05 -7.73 46.41
N GLU A 357 -26.84 -7.66 47.49
CA GLU A 357 -27.27 -6.39 48.12
C GLU A 357 -26.25 -5.88 49.15
N SER A 358 -25.22 -6.66 49.46
CA SER A 358 -24.18 -6.25 50.41
C SER A 358 -23.36 -5.11 49.82
N GLU A 359 -23.10 -4.05 50.59
CA GLU A 359 -22.25 -2.92 50.15
C GLU A 359 -20.83 -3.36 49.74
N SER A 360 -20.37 -4.46 50.33
CA SER A 360 -19.10 -5.10 50.03
C SER A 360 -19.09 -5.93 48.75
N PHE A 361 -20.22 -6.07 48.06
CA PHE A 361 -20.34 -6.71 46.75
C PHE A 361 -20.55 -5.63 45.69
N VAL A 362 -19.53 -5.39 44.86
CA VAL A 362 -19.54 -4.31 43.87
C VAL A 362 -19.32 -4.87 42.48
N ILE A 363 -20.22 -4.47 41.59
CA ILE A 363 -20.15 -4.72 40.15
C ILE A 363 -20.00 -3.37 39.44
N VAL A 364 -18.84 -3.12 38.82
CA VAL A 364 -18.60 -1.90 38.05
C VAL A 364 -19.28 -2.02 36.67
N SER A 365 -20.04 -1.00 36.32
CA SER A 365 -20.77 -0.91 35.05
C SER A 365 -20.99 0.56 34.64
N GLY A 366 -21.69 0.76 33.52
CA GLY A 366 -21.98 2.08 32.96
C GLY A 366 -20.73 2.71 32.36
N ALA A 367 -20.49 3.99 32.65
CA ALA A 367 -19.38 4.74 32.07
C ALA A 367 -18.03 4.58 32.78
N ASN A 368 -17.90 3.59 33.68
CA ASN A 368 -16.73 3.42 34.53
C ASN A 368 -15.76 2.39 33.96
N ALA A 369 -14.51 2.79 33.69
CA ALA A 369 -13.44 1.88 33.28
C ALA A 369 -12.76 1.16 34.46
N TYR A 370 -12.98 1.64 35.68
CA TYR A 370 -12.33 1.11 36.87
C TYR A 370 -13.20 1.24 38.12
N TYR A 371 -12.89 0.44 39.14
CA TYR A 371 -13.50 0.58 40.47
C TYR A 371 -12.90 1.78 41.22
N MET A 372 -11.58 1.94 41.16
CA MET A 372 -10.85 2.95 41.92
C MET A 372 -9.80 3.67 41.07
N LYS A 373 -9.76 5.00 41.20
CA LYS A 373 -8.72 5.87 40.62
C LYS A 373 -7.64 6.12 41.67
N MET A 374 -6.38 5.94 41.32
CA MET A 374 -5.23 6.10 42.24
C MET A 374 -4.55 7.46 42.14
N ASP A 375 -4.75 8.17 41.04
CA ASP A 375 -4.20 9.50 40.78
C ASP A 375 -5.17 10.35 39.96
N ASP A 376 -4.77 11.57 39.60
CA ASP A 376 -5.58 12.42 38.72
C ASP A 376 -5.24 12.32 37.23
N ALA A 377 -4.24 11.54 36.86
CA ALA A 377 -3.71 11.44 35.50
C ALA A 377 -4.55 10.55 34.57
N CYS A 378 -5.43 9.69 35.12
CA CYS A 378 -6.23 8.79 34.31
C CYS A 378 -7.23 9.51 33.39
N VAL A 379 -7.36 9.05 32.15
CA VAL A 379 -8.28 9.56 31.13
C VAL A 379 -9.31 8.49 30.79
N THR A 380 -10.60 8.85 30.86
CA THR A 380 -11.72 7.95 30.53
C THR A 380 -12.68 8.66 29.58
N GLU A 381 -12.77 8.19 28.34
CA GLU A 381 -13.61 8.79 27.29
C GLU A 381 -14.38 7.71 26.54
N ASN A 382 -15.69 7.88 26.35
CA ASN A 382 -16.55 6.95 25.60
C ASN A 382 -16.39 5.47 26.05
N VAL A 383 -16.41 5.25 27.36
CA VAL A 383 -16.45 3.90 27.93
C VAL A 383 -17.89 3.53 28.23
N ASN A 384 -18.31 2.33 27.83
CA ASN A 384 -19.62 1.80 28.14
C ASN A 384 -19.51 0.32 28.52
N CYS A 385 -19.83 0.00 29.77
CA CYS A 385 -19.84 -1.35 30.32
C CYS A 385 -21.26 -1.78 30.67
N THR A 386 -21.83 -2.65 29.84
CA THR A 386 -23.08 -3.35 30.10
C THR A 386 -22.78 -4.72 30.69
N PHE A 387 -23.26 -4.97 31.90
CA PHE A 387 -23.00 -6.20 32.61
C PHE A 387 -24.26 -6.69 33.30
N VAL A 388 -24.79 -7.80 32.81
CA VAL A 388 -26.08 -8.34 33.26
C VAL A 388 -25.88 -9.64 34.02
N LYS A 389 -26.70 -9.87 35.04
CA LYS A 389 -26.69 -11.16 35.73
C LYS A 389 -27.25 -12.24 34.79
N ASN A 390 -26.52 -13.34 34.61
CA ASN A 390 -27.09 -14.57 34.05
C ASN A 390 -27.91 -15.25 35.13
N VAL A 391 -29.23 -15.24 34.96
CA VAL A 391 -30.13 -16.09 35.72
C VAL A 391 -30.12 -17.42 34.98
N GLU A 392 -29.41 -18.43 35.50
CA GLU A 392 -29.61 -19.79 35.02
C GLU A 392 -31.09 -20.13 35.24
N GLU A 393 -31.86 -20.24 34.14
CA GLU A 393 -33.15 -20.94 34.17
C GLU A 393 -32.83 -22.39 34.48
N ASN A 394 -32.95 -22.77 35.75
CA ASN A 394 -32.89 -24.17 36.16
C ASN A 394 -34.03 -24.93 35.45
N GLU A 395 -33.70 -25.70 34.40
CA GLU A 395 -34.56 -26.76 33.86
C GLU A 395 -34.66 -27.97 34.81
#